data_AF-A0A822CT42-F1
#
_entry.id   AF-A0A822CT42-F1
#
_cell.length_a   1.000
_cell.length_b   1.000
_cell.length_c   1.000
_cell.angle_alpha   90.00
_cell.angle_beta   90.00
_cell.angle_gamma   90.00
#
_symmetry.space_group_name_H-M   'P 1'
#
loop_
_entity.id
_entity.type
_entity.pdbx_description
1 polymer ?
#
loop_
_entity_poly.entity_id
_entity_poly.type
_entity_poly.pdbx_seq_one_letter_code
_entity_poly.pdbx_strand_id
1 'polypeptide(L)'
;MSKHYNKDERFVPLMEKIANEIVNRVRQTIDIRSLFSSYTLNEAKNICYQAKQLLIQWKIEYQNTRNKLENDKRNFLTWNFEHRILFDKTDYMSQICDDLIQMLSNLNEYYDIFGLEMKIVTGEEQMVDRVLEHVSDLKKSFLLCHFDIFNRENSQQWYTFIEEFKYRSSIIEQEAKIFIHASFTQLRSSETALDMLIRFQKIDTTHILAYEMIQQFTSILLQYSKEIDEIYDLFMNYKD
;
A
#
# COMPACT_ATOMS: atom_id res chain seq x y z
N MET A 1 13.35 6.88 -41.76
CA MET A 1 13.97 7.39 -40.52
C MET A 1 15.04 8.42 -40.85
N SER A 2 15.24 9.41 -39.98
CA SER A 2 16.25 10.47 -40.15
C SER A 2 17.66 9.89 -40.24
N LYS A 3 18.42 10.28 -41.28
CA LYS A 3 19.83 9.89 -41.47
C LYS A 3 20.77 10.42 -40.37
N HIS A 4 20.28 11.25 -39.46
CA HIS A 4 21.09 11.90 -38.42
C HIS A 4 21.03 11.25 -37.04
N TYR A 5 20.01 10.45 -36.73
CA TYR A 5 19.84 9.77 -35.43
C TYR A 5 20.04 8.25 -35.53
N ASN A 6 20.72 7.82 -36.57
CA ASN A 6 20.96 6.41 -36.89
C ASN A 6 22.28 5.86 -36.30
N LYS A 7 22.93 6.62 -35.42
CA LYS A 7 24.15 6.21 -34.71
C LYS A 7 23.97 6.42 -33.21
N ASP A 8 24.50 5.49 -32.42
CA ASP A 8 24.38 5.49 -30.95
C ASP A 8 24.89 6.80 -30.33
N GLU A 9 25.94 7.40 -30.89
CA GLU A 9 26.52 8.69 -30.46
C GLU A 9 25.52 9.85 -30.38
N ARG A 10 24.43 9.80 -31.16
CA ARG A 10 23.40 10.86 -31.21
C ARG A 10 22.07 10.38 -30.64
N PHE A 11 21.79 9.09 -30.72
CA PHE A 11 20.57 8.49 -30.17
C PHE A 11 20.63 8.41 -28.64
N VAL A 12 21.74 7.93 -28.08
CA VAL A 12 21.89 7.72 -26.63
C VAL A 12 21.72 9.04 -25.85
N PRO A 13 22.38 10.17 -26.21
CA PRO A 13 22.21 11.42 -25.48
C PRO A 13 20.77 11.97 -25.55
N LEU A 14 20.04 11.71 -26.64
CA LEU A 14 18.64 12.11 -26.76
C LEU A 14 17.75 11.29 -25.82
N MET A 15 17.91 9.96 -25.83
CA MET A 15 17.15 9.07 -24.96
C MET A 15 17.48 9.29 -23.48
N GLU A 16 18.73 9.59 -23.17
CA GLU A 16 19.16 9.95 -21.82
C GLU A 16 18.50 11.25 -21.34
N LYS A 17 18.39 12.26 -22.21
CA LYS A 17 17.64 13.49 -21.90
C LYS A 17 16.17 13.21 -21.61
N ILE A 18 15.52 12.34 -22.37
CA ILE A 18 14.13 11.94 -22.14
C ILE A 18 14.00 11.22 -20.79
N ALA A 19 14.87 10.24 -20.52
CA ALA A 19 14.89 9.53 -19.24
C ALA A 19 15.09 10.49 -18.05
N ASN A 20 16.01 11.45 -18.17
CA ASN A 20 16.23 12.46 -17.13
C ASN A 20 15.01 13.38 -16.94
N GLU A 21 14.30 13.74 -18.01
CA GLU A 21 13.08 14.56 -17.89
C GLU A 21 11.95 13.80 -17.18
N ILE A 22 11.81 12.50 -17.45
CA ILE A 22 10.86 11.63 -16.75
C ILE A 22 11.21 11.54 -15.25
N VAL A 23 12.49 11.32 -14.94
CA VAL A 23 13.01 11.31 -13.56
C VAL A 23 12.71 12.64 -12.85
N ASN A 24 12.99 13.77 -13.50
CA ASN A 24 12.72 15.10 -12.94
C ASN A 24 11.23 15.32 -12.70
N ARG A 25 10.37 14.89 -13.62
CA ARG A 25 8.92 15.00 -13.49
C ARG A 25 8.42 14.21 -12.28
N VAL A 26 8.90 12.99 -12.07
CA VAL A 26 8.53 12.19 -10.89
C VAL A 26 9.06 12.81 -9.60
N ARG A 27 10.32 13.27 -9.58
CA ARG A 27 10.92 13.97 -8.43
C ARG A 27 10.13 15.20 -7.99
N GLN A 28 9.60 15.97 -8.93
CA GLN A 28 8.76 17.14 -8.63
C GLN A 28 7.37 16.76 -8.12
N THR A 29 6.88 15.57 -8.48
CA THR A 29 5.54 15.11 -8.13
C THR A 29 5.52 14.43 -6.75
N ILE A 30 6.58 13.70 -6.42
CA ILE A 30 6.72 12.96 -5.16
C ILE A 30 7.65 13.73 -4.22
N ASP A 31 7.05 14.45 -3.26
CA ASP A 31 7.73 14.89 -2.04
C ASP A 31 7.14 14.10 -0.87
N ILE A 32 8.00 13.32 -0.19
CA ILE A 32 7.57 12.37 0.85
C ILE A 32 6.82 13.05 2.00
N ARG A 33 7.17 14.29 2.36
CA ARG A 33 6.51 14.98 3.49
C ARG A 33 5.14 15.47 3.08
N SER A 34 5.02 16.06 1.89
CA SER A 34 3.74 16.49 1.32
C SER A 34 2.79 15.32 1.11
N LEU A 35 3.28 14.17 0.64
CA LEU A 35 2.49 12.96 0.42
C LEU A 35 1.73 12.52 1.68
N PHE A 36 2.39 12.59 2.85
CA PHE A 36 1.81 12.11 4.10
C PHE A 36 1.16 13.21 4.94
N SER A 37 1.31 14.50 4.57
CA SER A 37 0.71 15.63 5.30
C SER A 37 -0.45 16.30 4.57
N SER A 38 -0.39 16.37 3.24
CA SER A 38 -1.27 17.22 2.42
C SER A 38 -2.31 16.44 1.63
N TYR A 39 -2.16 15.12 1.52
CA TYR A 39 -3.05 14.24 0.78
C TYR A 39 -3.67 13.19 1.69
N THR A 40 -4.84 12.70 1.31
CA THR A 40 -5.35 11.45 1.88
C THR A 40 -4.43 10.28 1.46
N LEU A 41 -4.41 9.21 2.24
CA LEU A 41 -3.57 8.04 1.95
C LEU A 41 -3.89 7.42 0.58
N ASN A 42 -5.17 7.42 0.17
CA ASN A 42 -5.59 6.94 -1.15
C ASN A 42 -5.12 7.85 -2.29
N GLU A 43 -5.20 9.17 -2.13
CA GLU A 43 -4.66 10.12 -3.11
C GLU A 43 -3.14 9.98 -3.24
N ALA A 44 -2.43 9.93 -2.10
CA ALA A 44 -0.99 9.72 -2.07
C ALA A 44 -0.60 8.40 -2.77
N LYS A 45 -1.34 7.31 -2.52
CA LYS A 45 -1.13 6.02 -3.16
C LYS A 45 -1.32 6.11 -4.67
N ASN A 46 -2.36 6.79 -5.13
CA ASN A 46 -2.63 7.00 -6.56
C ASN A 46 -1.53 7.85 -7.23
N ILE A 47 -1.01 8.89 -6.56
CA ILE A 47 0.11 9.70 -7.05
C ILE A 47 1.35 8.82 -7.24
N CYS A 48 1.73 8.03 -6.23
CA CYS A 48 2.85 7.09 -6.30
C CYS A 48 2.65 6.05 -7.42
N TYR A 49 1.42 5.53 -7.57
CA TYR A 49 1.07 4.60 -8.63
C TYR A 49 1.28 5.22 -10.03
N GLN A 50 0.75 6.42 -10.28
CA GLN A 50 0.91 7.09 -11.57
C GLN A 50 2.38 7.39 -11.90
N ALA A 51 3.15 7.84 -10.90
CA ALA A 51 4.58 8.05 -11.04
C ALA A 51 5.33 6.76 -11.40
N LYS A 52 5.02 5.65 -10.71
CA LYS A 52 5.55 4.32 -11.04
C LYS A 52 5.19 3.92 -12.47
N GLN A 53 3.93 4.07 -12.87
CA GLN A 53 3.49 3.71 -14.22
C GLN A 53 4.23 4.50 -15.29
N LEU A 54 4.48 5.80 -15.07
CA LEU A 54 5.26 6.62 -16.00
C LEU A 54 6.69 6.08 -16.18
N LEU A 55 7.36 5.70 -15.08
CA LEU A 55 8.72 5.15 -15.10
C LEU A 55 8.80 3.79 -15.80
N ILE A 56 7.81 2.93 -15.56
CA ILE A 56 7.73 1.60 -16.19
C ILE A 56 7.39 1.72 -17.67
N GLN A 57 6.43 2.58 -18.03
CA GLN A 57 5.98 2.75 -19.41
C GLN A 57 7.11 3.22 -20.32
N TRP A 58 8.02 4.06 -19.81
CA TRP A 58 9.24 4.44 -20.53
C TRP A 58 10.04 3.23 -21.03
N LYS A 59 10.31 2.27 -20.13
CA LYS A 59 11.07 1.06 -20.44
C LYS A 59 10.31 0.11 -21.36
N ILE A 60 9.00 -0.03 -21.14
CA ILE A 60 8.13 -0.85 -21.99
C ILE A 60 8.12 -0.32 -23.42
N GLU A 61 7.89 0.99 -23.62
CA GLU A 61 7.83 1.58 -24.95
C GLU A 61 9.18 1.53 -25.67
N TYR A 62 10.28 1.73 -24.94
CA TYR A 62 11.61 1.51 -25.48
C TYR A 62 11.80 0.08 -26.00
N GLN A 63 11.48 -0.92 -25.17
CA GLN A 63 11.63 -2.34 -25.52
C GLN A 63 10.72 -2.73 -26.69
N ASN A 64 9.46 -2.28 -26.68
CA ASN A 64 8.53 -2.52 -27.79
C ASN A 64 9.05 -1.94 -29.11
N THR A 65 9.59 -0.72 -29.07
CA THR A 65 10.17 -0.07 -30.25
C THR A 65 11.42 -0.81 -30.73
N ARG A 66 12.30 -1.19 -29.80
CA ARG A 66 13.51 -1.97 -30.11
C ARG A 66 13.17 -3.30 -30.78
N ASN A 67 12.22 -4.05 -30.20
CA ASN A 67 11.78 -5.34 -30.73
C ASN A 67 11.18 -5.21 -32.14
N LYS A 68 10.43 -4.13 -32.42
CA LYS A 68 9.91 -3.84 -33.77
C LYS A 68 11.05 -3.57 -34.75
N LEU A 69 12.09 -2.85 -34.33
CA LEU A 69 13.26 -2.53 -35.16
C LEU A 69 14.15 -3.73 -35.45
N GLU A 70 14.32 -4.65 -34.49
CA GLU A 70 15.10 -5.89 -34.68
C GLU A 70 14.38 -6.89 -35.61
N ASN A 71 13.05 -6.89 -35.60
CA ASN A 71 12.23 -7.76 -36.46
C ASN A 71 12.08 -7.24 -37.90
N ASP A 72 12.41 -5.97 -38.16
CA ASP A 72 12.42 -5.43 -39.52
C ASP A 72 13.70 -5.85 -40.25
N LYS A 73 13.59 -6.86 -41.13
CA LYS A 73 14.71 -7.37 -41.94
C LYS A 73 15.37 -6.34 -42.86
N ARG A 74 14.76 -5.16 -43.05
CA ARG A 74 15.32 -4.04 -43.84
C ARG A 74 16.08 -3.04 -42.98
N ASN A 75 16.09 -3.23 -41.66
CA ASN A 75 16.68 -2.31 -40.72
C ASN A 75 18.13 -2.71 -40.40
N PHE A 76 19.05 -1.75 -40.56
CA PHE A 76 20.47 -1.92 -40.26
C PHE A 76 20.87 -1.22 -38.94
N LEU A 77 19.88 -0.71 -38.19
CA LEU A 77 20.09 -0.04 -36.90
C LEU A 77 20.19 -1.06 -35.78
N THR A 78 21.29 -1.00 -35.03
CA THR A 78 21.49 -1.82 -33.84
C THR A 78 21.77 -0.89 -32.67
N TRP A 79 20.89 -0.90 -31.66
CA TRP A 79 21.03 -0.12 -30.44
C TRP A 79 22.01 -0.82 -29.48
N ASN A 80 23.30 -0.74 -29.81
CA ASN A 80 24.37 -1.49 -29.13
C ASN A 80 25.06 -0.63 -28.08
N PHE A 81 24.34 -0.28 -27.02
CA PHE A 81 24.89 0.46 -25.89
C PHE A 81 24.42 -0.11 -24.54
N GLU A 82 25.05 0.33 -23.46
CA GLU A 82 24.68 -0.09 -22.12
C GLU A 82 23.32 0.49 -21.71
N HIS A 83 22.31 -0.38 -21.59
CA HIS A 83 20.94 0.03 -21.32
C HIS A 83 20.75 0.63 -19.91
N ARG A 84 21.70 0.38 -19.00
CA ARG A 84 21.72 0.96 -17.64
C ARG A 84 21.71 2.48 -17.67
N ILE A 85 22.32 3.10 -18.69
CA ILE A 85 22.34 4.55 -18.89
C ILE A 85 20.90 5.13 -18.94
N LEU A 86 19.95 4.37 -19.49
CA LEU A 86 18.57 4.83 -19.66
C LEU A 86 17.65 4.42 -18.51
N PHE A 87 17.93 3.30 -17.85
CA PHE A 87 16.96 2.66 -16.95
C PHE A 87 17.37 2.60 -15.49
N ASP A 88 18.65 2.69 -15.13
CA ASP A 88 19.07 2.50 -13.73
C ASP A 88 18.37 3.49 -12.79
N LYS A 89 18.25 4.76 -13.19
CA LYS A 89 17.54 5.77 -12.40
C LYS A 89 16.04 5.51 -12.36
N THR A 90 15.43 5.19 -13.50
CA THR A 90 13.97 5.00 -13.57
C THR A 90 13.54 3.73 -12.85
N ASP A 91 14.32 2.65 -12.96
CA ASP A 91 14.09 1.38 -12.28
C ASP A 91 14.24 1.58 -10.76
N TYR A 92 15.28 2.27 -10.30
CA TYR A 92 15.44 2.60 -8.89
C TYR A 92 14.26 3.42 -8.35
N MET A 93 13.88 4.50 -9.02
CA MET A 93 12.74 5.32 -8.60
C MET A 93 11.42 4.56 -8.63
N SER A 94 11.24 3.61 -9.56
CA SER A 94 10.07 2.75 -9.63
C SER A 94 9.99 1.86 -8.39
N GLN A 95 11.12 1.31 -7.92
CA GLN A 95 11.17 0.54 -6.69
C GLN A 95 10.79 1.39 -5.47
N ILE A 96 11.30 2.63 -5.37
CA ILE A 96 10.92 3.56 -4.30
C ILE A 96 9.42 3.84 -4.31
N CYS A 97 8.83 4.05 -5.50
CA CYS A 97 7.38 4.26 -5.62
C CYS A 97 6.60 3.02 -5.17
N ASP A 98 7.10 1.82 -5.46
CA ASP A 98 6.51 0.57 -4.98
C ASP A 98 6.53 0.45 -3.46
N ASP A 99 7.68 0.72 -2.85
CA ASP A 99 7.82 0.70 -1.39
C ASP A 99 6.82 1.68 -0.75
N LEU A 100 6.68 2.90 -1.31
CA LEU A 100 5.71 3.89 -0.86
C LEU A 100 4.27 3.42 -0.99
N ILE A 101 3.89 2.79 -2.12
CA ILE A 101 2.55 2.25 -2.34
C ILE A 101 2.21 1.17 -1.32
N GLN A 102 3.17 0.29 -1.01
CA GLN A 102 3.00 -0.77 0.00
C GLN A 102 2.79 -0.16 1.39
N MET A 103 3.63 0.79 1.80
CA MET A 103 3.50 1.45 3.11
C MET A 103 2.18 2.23 3.23
N LEU A 104 1.76 2.94 2.18
CA LEU A 104 0.47 3.64 2.14
C LEU A 104 -0.72 2.68 2.21
N SER A 105 -0.61 1.51 1.56
CA SER A 105 -1.65 0.48 1.61
C SER A 105 -1.78 -0.09 3.02
N ASN A 106 -0.66 -0.43 3.65
CA ASN A 106 -0.63 -0.93 5.03
C ASN A 106 -1.27 0.08 6.01
N LEU A 107 -0.94 1.37 5.90
CA LEU A 107 -1.57 2.41 6.72
C LEU A 107 -3.08 2.51 6.47
N ASN A 108 -3.52 2.47 5.21
CA ASN A 108 -4.95 2.49 4.87
C ASN A 108 -5.69 1.30 5.48
N GLU A 109 -5.13 0.10 5.38
CA GLU A 109 -5.75 -1.12 5.90
C GLU A 109 -5.96 -1.03 7.42
N TYR A 110 -5.04 -0.40 8.17
CA TYR A 110 -5.28 -0.13 9.58
C TYR A 110 -6.47 0.81 9.83
N TYR A 111 -6.62 1.89 9.06
CA TYR A 111 -7.75 2.80 9.21
C TYR A 111 -9.09 2.19 8.79
N ASP A 112 -9.07 1.34 7.76
CA ASP A 112 -10.26 0.62 7.29
C ASP A 112 -10.70 -0.42 8.34
N ILE A 113 -9.75 -1.11 8.99
CA ILE A 113 -10.04 -2.09 10.04
C ILE A 113 -10.45 -1.43 11.34
N PHE A 114 -9.66 -0.49 11.84
CA PHE A 114 -9.88 0.18 13.13
C PHE A 114 -10.79 1.41 13.02
N GLY A 115 -11.76 1.36 12.10
CA GLY A 115 -12.74 2.41 11.90
C GLY A 115 -13.84 2.45 12.97
N LEU A 116 -14.86 3.27 12.72
CA LEU A 116 -16.02 3.42 13.60
C LEU A 116 -16.75 2.09 13.86
N GLU A 117 -16.73 1.18 12.90
CA GLU A 117 -17.38 -0.13 13.02
C GLU A 117 -16.78 -0.97 14.16
N MET A 118 -15.45 -0.93 14.33
CA MET A 118 -14.80 -1.72 15.40
C MET A 118 -15.20 -1.15 16.75
N LYS A 119 -15.32 0.18 16.85
CA LYS A 119 -15.81 0.82 18.07
C LYS A 119 -17.22 0.37 18.44
N ILE A 120 -18.12 0.27 17.46
CA ILE A 120 -19.51 -0.11 17.68
C ILE A 120 -19.62 -1.57 18.14
N VAL A 121 -18.93 -2.49 17.47
CA VAL A 121 -19.04 -3.94 17.76
C VAL A 121 -18.40 -4.31 19.09
N THR A 122 -17.25 -3.72 19.38
CA THR A 122 -16.47 -4.06 20.59
C THR A 122 -16.93 -3.26 21.81
N GLY A 123 -17.43 -2.05 21.59
CA GLY A 123 -17.70 -1.10 22.68
C GLY A 123 -16.44 -0.61 23.39
N GLU A 124 -15.24 -0.95 22.89
CA GLU A 124 -13.93 -0.61 23.46
C GLU A 124 -13.29 0.55 22.70
N GLU A 125 -13.94 1.71 22.68
CA GLU A 125 -13.49 2.88 21.90
C GLU A 125 -12.03 3.28 22.21
N GLN A 126 -11.65 3.22 23.49
CA GLN A 126 -10.31 3.60 23.96
C GLN A 126 -9.21 2.67 23.42
N MET A 127 -9.50 1.38 23.21
CA MET A 127 -8.52 0.45 22.65
C MET A 127 -8.32 0.69 21.16
N VAL A 128 -9.42 0.91 20.43
CA VAL A 128 -9.38 1.28 19.00
C VAL A 128 -8.60 2.57 18.81
N ASP A 129 -8.85 3.59 19.64
CA ASP A 129 -8.14 4.87 19.57
C ASP A 129 -6.64 4.72 19.84
N ARG A 130 -6.23 3.84 20.76
CA ARG A 130 -4.80 3.56 21.00
C ARG A 130 -4.11 2.94 19.78
N VAL A 131 -4.74 1.97 19.12
CA VAL A 131 -4.17 1.38 17.90
C VAL A 131 -4.05 2.44 16.80
N LEU A 132 -5.08 3.28 16.61
CA LEU A 132 -5.05 4.36 15.64
C LEU A 132 -3.99 5.44 15.95
N GLU A 133 -3.72 5.70 17.24
CA GLU A 133 -2.65 6.60 17.66
C GLU A 133 -1.28 6.07 17.25
N HIS A 134 -1.00 4.78 17.47
CA HIS A 134 0.24 4.13 17.01
C HIS A 134 0.39 4.19 15.48
N VAL A 135 -0.70 3.99 14.73
CA VAL A 135 -0.72 4.11 13.26
C VAL A 135 -0.45 5.56 12.84
N SER A 136 -1.02 6.54 13.54
CA SER A 136 -0.77 7.97 13.32
C SER A 136 0.70 8.33 13.57
N ASP A 137 1.32 7.77 14.62
CA ASP A 137 2.73 7.98 14.90
C ASP A 137 3.65 7.29 13.89
N LEU A 138 3.25 6.14 13.36
CA LEU A 138 3.93 5.51 12.24
C LEU A 138 3.89 6.44 11.02
N LYS A 139 2.72 7.01 10.70
CA LYS A 139 2.53 8.00 9.62
C LYS A 139 3.38 9.27 9.83
N LYS A 140 3.52 9.78 11.06
CA LYS A 140 4.37 10.96 11.35
C LYS A 140 5.85 10.73 11.06
N SER A 141 6.32 9.48 11.04
CA SER A 141 7.73 9.15 10.80
C SER A 141 8.20 9.58 9.41
N PHE A 142 7.29 9.63 8.43
CA PHE A 142 7.56 10.13 7.08
C PHE A 142 7.88 11.64 7.05
N LEU A 143 7.40 12.41 8.03
CA LEU A 143 7.70 13.84 8.16
C LEU A 143 9.15 14.07 8.62
N LEU A 144 9.74 13.08 9.28
CA LEU A 144 11.13 13.10 9.77
C LEU A 144 12.13 12.60 8.72
N CYS A 145 11.68 12.23 7.52
CA CYS A 145 12.57 11.86 6.42
C CYS A 145 13.19 13.13 5.79
N HIS A 146 14.49 13.33 6.05
CA HIS A 146 15.25 14.52 5.62
C HIS A 146 16.24 14.27 4.48
N PHE A 147 16.24 13.07 3.90
CA PHE A 147 17.12 12.70 2.79
C PHE A 147 16.33 12.54 1.49
N ASP A 148 17.03 12.72 0.36
CA ASP A 148 16.45 12.49 -0.97
C ASP A 148 16.33 10.98 -1.23
N ILE A 149 15.11 10.46 -1.14
CA ILE A 149 14.79 9.04 -1.36
C ILE A 149 15.13 8.55 -2.78
N PHE A 150 15.16 9.46 -3.75
CA PHE A 150 15.49 9.15 -5.13
C PHE A 150 16.98 9.28 -5.44
N ASN A 151 17.80 9.78 -4.50
CA ASN A 151 19.25 9.69 -4.63
C ASN A 151 19.71 8.27 -4.24
N ARG A 152 20.34 7.58 -5.18
CA ARG A 152 20.84 6.20 -5.00
C ARG A 152 21.91 6.08 -3.91
N GLU A 153 22.64 7.16 -3.62
CA GLU A 153 23.59 7.22 -2.51
C GLU A 153 22.90 7.05 -1.14
N ASN A 154 21.62 7.43 -1.04
CA ASN A 154 20.80 7.28 0.17
C ASN A 154 20.07 5.93 0.23
N SER A 155 20.32 5.00 -0.69
CA SER A 155 19.63 3.70 -0.74
C SER A 155 19.69 2.92 0.58
N GLN A 156 20.83 2.96 1.29
CA GLN A 156 20.95 2.32 2.60
C GLN A 156 20.09 3.00 3.68
N GLN A 157 19.96 4.33 3.63
CA GLN A 157 19.09 5.07 4.55
C GLN A 157 17.62 4.76 4.26
N TRP A 158 17.24 4.70 2.99
CA TRP A 158 15.90 4.28 2.58
C TRP A 158 15.58 2.86 3.04
N TYR A 159 16.48 1.90 2.80
CA TYR A 159 16.31 0.53 3.27
C TYR A 159 16.12 0.46 4.79
N THR A 160 16.95 1.18 5.55
CA THR A 160 16.85 1.24 7.01
C THR A 160 15.51 1.81 7.45
N PHE A 161 15.03 2.87 6.79
CA PHE A 161 13.73 3.48 7.05
C PHE A 161 12.57 2.50 6.79
N ILE A 162 12.61 1.74 5.68
CA ILE A 162 11.61 0.70 5.40
C ILE A 162 11.59 -0.37 6.49
N GLU A 163 12.76 -0.87 6.89
CA GLU A 163 12.85 -1.93 7.89
C GLU A 163 12.33 -1.47 9.26
N GLU A 164 12.61 -0.22 9.65
CA GLU A 164 12.02 0.37 10.86
C GLU A 164 10.50 0.48 10.73
N PHE A 165 9.98 0.93 9.59
CA PHE A 165 8.55 0.99 9.33
C PHE A 165 7.91 -0.39 9.46
N LYS A 166 8.47 -1.42 8.81
CA LYS A 166 7.96 -2.80 8.86
C LYS A 166 7.98 -3.35 10.27
N TYR A 167 9.06 -3.12 11.01
CA TYR A 167 9.18 -3.56 12.39
C TYR A 167 8.09 -2.94 13.28
N ARG A 168 7.92 -1.62 13.21
CA ARG A 168 6.88 -0.91 13.97
C ARG A 168 5.47 -1.32 13.53
N SER A 169 5.24 -1.50 12.24
CA SER A 169 3.98 -2.04 11.71
C SER A 169 3.71 -3.44 12.26
N SER A 170 4.71 -4.31 12.37
CA SER A 170 4.52 -5.67 12.92
C SER A 170 4.12 -5.65 14.40
N ILE A 171 4.61 -4.68 15.18
CA ILE A 171 4.18 -4.49 16.58
C ILE A 171 2.69 -4.11 16.62
N ILE A 172 2.29 -3.12 15.81
CA ILE A 172 0.89 -2.67 15.72
C ILE A 172 -0.01 -3.84 15.27
N GLU A 173 0.44 -4.65 14.30
CA GLU A 173 -0.28 -5.82 13.83
C GLU A 173 -0.51 -6.84 14.95
N GLN A 174 0.51 -7.09 15.79
CA GLN A 174 0.39 -8.04 16.90
C GLN A 174 -0.57 -7.53 17.98
N GLU A 175 -0.51 -6.24 18.31
CA GLU A 175 -1.45 -5.58 19.22
C GLU A 175 -2.88 -5.66 18.66
N ALA A 176 -3.05 -5.36 17.38
CA ALA A 176 -4.30 -5.45 16.64
C ALA A 176 -4.89 -6.87 16.70
N LYS A 177 -4.08 -7.91 16.48
CA LYS A 177 -4.51 -9.31 16.58
C LYS A 177 -5.05 -9.65 17.96
N ILE A 178 -4.29 -9.33 19.01
CA ILE A 178 -4.69 -9.58 20.40
C ILE A 178 -6.02 -8.88 20.69
N PHE A 179 -6.16 -7.63 20.26
CA PHE A 179 -7.38 -6.86 20.43
C PHE A 179 -8.58 -7.47 19.69
N ILE A 180 -8.40 -7.87 18.43
CA ILE A 180 -9.46 -8.53 17.65
C ILE A 180 -9.94 -9.79 18.39
N HIS A 181 -9.03 -10.65 18.82
CA HIS A 181 -9.42 -11.84 19.57
C HIS A 181 -10.18 -11.52 20.87
N ALA A 182 -9.67 -10.57 21.67
CA ALA A 182 -10.32 -10.19 22.92
C ALA A 182 -11.73 -9.62 22.67
N SER A 183 -11.86 -8.74 21.68
CA SER A 183 -13.10 -8.09 21.29
C SER A 183 -14.21 -9.09 20.92
N PHE A 184 -13.88 -10.12 20.14
CA PHE A 184 -14.86 -11.12 19.70
C PHE A 184 -15.25 -12.12 20.79
N THR A 185 -14.57 -12.13 21.95
CA THR A 185 -15.02 -12.90 23.13
C THR A 185 -16.09 -12.18 23.95
N GLN A 186 -16.24 -10.86 23.79
CA GLN A 186 -17.14 -10.01 24.58
C GLN A 186 -18.15 -9.26 23.70
N LEU A 187 -18.63 -9.91 22.63
CA LEU A 187 -19.58 -9.31 21.71
C LEU A 187 -20.88 -8.91 22.42
N ARG A 188 -21.33 -7.68 22.16
CA ARG A 188 -22.62 -7.18 22.68
C ARG A 188 -23.83 -7.74 21.92
N SER A 189 -23.65 -8.05 20.64
CA SER A 189 -24.70 -8.51 19.75
C SER A 189 -24.10 -9.33 18.61
N SER A 190 -24.65 -10.51 18.35
CA SER A 190 -24.25 -11.35 17.23
C SER A 190 -24.58 -10.72 15.86
N GLU A 191 -25.71 -10.01 15.76
CA GLU A 191 -26.16 -9.30 14.54
C GLU A 191 -25.17 -8.21 14.13
N THR A 192 -24.81 -7.33 15.09
CA THR A 192 -23.89 -6.22 14.80
C THR A 192 -22.49 -6.72 14.43
N ALA A 193 -22.04 -7.80 15.09
CA ALA A 193 -20.77 -8.43 14.79
C ALA A 193 -20.75 -9.09 13.39
N LEU A 194 -21.86 -9.71 12.99
CA LEU A 194 -21.99 -10.34 11.67
C LEU A 194 -22.00 -9.31 10.55
N ASP A 195 -22.77 -8.23 10.70
CA ASP A 195 -22.81 -7.13 9.74
C ASP A 195 -21.41 -6.55 9.50
N MET A 196 -20.63 -6.41 10.57
CA MET A 196 -19.25 -5.97 10.49
C MET A 196 -18.35 -6.95 9.71
N LEU A 197 -18.41 -8.25 10.02
CA LEU A 197 -17.63 -9.23 9.27
C LEU A 197 -17.98 -9.25 7.78
N ILE A 198 -19.26 -9.10 7.43
CA ILE A 198 -19.71 -9.03 6.04
C ILE A 198 -19.13 -7.79 5.34
N ARG A 199 -19.00 -6.66 6.05
CA ARG A 199 -18.34 -5.46 5.52
C ARG A 199 -16.85 -5.67 5.33
N PHE A 200 -16.17 -6.32 6.27
CA PHE A 200 -14.76 -6.67 6.08
C PHE A 200 -14.51 -7.60 4.91
N GLN A 201 -15.41 -8.55 4.67
CA GLN A 201 -15.31 -9.41 3.49
C GLN A 201 -15.43 -8.63 2.17
N LYS A 202 -16.07 -7.45 2.19
CA LYS A 202 -16.17 -6.54 1.04
C LYS A 202 -14.99 -5.59 0.91
N ILE A 203 -14.20 -5.40 1.96
CA ILE A 203 -12.97 -4.62 1.88
C ILE A 203 -11.96 -5.51 1.15
N ASP A 204 -11.50 -5.03 -0.01
CA ASP A 204 -10.45 -5.70 -0.80
C ASP A 204 -9.10 -5.50 -0.10
N THR A 205 -8.91 -6.19 1.01
CA THR A 205 -7.70 -6.15 1.83
C THR A 205 -6.98 -7.48 1.77
N THR A 206 -5.68 -7.40 1.50
CA THR A 206 -4.76 -8.55 1.56
C THR A 206 -4.14 -8.69 2.95
N HIS A 207 -4.56 -7.86 3.90
CA HIS A 207 -3.98 -7.78 5.22
C HIS A 207 -4.31 -9.03 6.04
N ILE A 208 -3.31 -9.53 6.75
CA ILE A 208 -3.45 -10.70 7.63
C ILE A 208 -4.54 -10.51 8.70
N LEU A 209 -4.80 -9.27 9.13
CA LEU A 209 -5.88 -8.96 10.07
C LEU A 209 -7.28 -9.26 9.52
N ALA A 210 -7.50 -9.17 8.21
CA ALA A 210 -8.79 -9.52 7.61
C ALA A 210 -9.06 -11.03 7.71
N TYR A 211 -8.02 -11.85 7.55
CA TYR A 211 -8.11 -13.29 7.81
C TYR A 211 -8.43 -13.56 9.29
N GLU A 212 -7.77 -12.86 10.21
CA GLU A 212 -8.02 -13.00 11.65
C GLU A 212 -9.45 -12.62 12.04
N MET A 213 -10.05 -11.63 11.38
CA MET A 213 -11.47 -11.28 11.53
C MET A 213 -12.39 -12.42 11.07
N ILE A 214 -12.13 -13.00 9.89
CA ILE A 214 -12.95 -14.12 9.37
C ILE A 214 -12.90 -15.34 10.30
N GLN A 215 -11.76 -15.60 10.97
CA GLN A 215 -11.65 -16.68 11.95
C GLN A 215 -12.56 -16.48 13.18
N GLN A 216 -13.04 -15.26 13.45
CA GLN A 216 -13.94 -15.00 14.58
C GLN A 216 -15.40 -15.39 14.32
N PHE A 217 -15.74 -15.92 13.13
CA PHE A 217 -17.11 -16.34 12.81
C PHE A 217 -17.67 -17.34 13.83
N THR A 218 -16.83 -18.25 14.35
CA THR A 218 -17.22 -19.18 15.41
C THR A 218 -17.66 -18.46 16.68
N SER A 219 -16.98 -17.39 17.07
CA SER A 219 -17.33 -16.58 18.25
C SER A 219 -18.69 -15.90 18.08
N ILE A 220 -19.02 -15.43 16.87
CA ILE A 220 -20.34 -14.87 16.55
C ILE A 220 -21.42 -15.94 16.67
N LEU A 221 -21.21 -17.14 16.12
CA LEU A 221 -22.18 -18.23 16.22
C LEU A 221 -22.45 -18.65 17.68
N LEU A 222 -21.40 -18.68 18.51
CA LEU A 222 -21.55 -18.95 19.94
C LEU A 222 -22.39 -17.88 20.63
N GLN A 223 -22.18 -16.61 20.30
CA GLN A 223 -22.97 -15.51 20.83
C GLN A 223 -24.44 -15.57 20.37
N TYR A 224 -24.67 -15.87 19.08
CA TYR A 224 -26.01 -16.07 18.54
C TYR A 224 -26.77 -17.22 19.24
N SER A 225 -26.08 -18.32 19.53
CA SER A 225 -26.68 -19.43 20.29
C SER A 225 -27.14 -18.99 21.69
N LYS A 226 -26.31 -18.22 22.41
CA LYS A 226 -26.69 -17.69 23.73
C LYS A 226 -27.90 -16.76 23.65
N GLU A 227 -27.94 -15.88 22.65
CA GLU A 227 -29.07 -14.97 22.43
C GLU A 227 -30.37 -15.74 22.15
N ILE A 228 -30.32 -16.85 21.41
CA ILE A 228 -31.49 -17.74 21.21
C ILE A 228 -31.92 -18.39 22.52
N ASP A 229 -30.99 -18.93 23.31
CA ASP A 229 -31.29 -19.58 24.58
C ASP A 229 -31.97 -18.59 25.54
N GLU A 230 -31.48 -17.35 25.62
CA GLU A 230 -32.11 -16.27 26.40
C GLU A 230 -33.53 -15.92 25.94
N ILE A 231 -33.75 -15.81 24.62
CA ILE A 231 -35.09 -15.57 24.05
C ILE A 231 -36.03 -16.75 24.35
N TYR A 232 -35.53 -17.97 24.27
CA TYR A 232 -36.29 -19.18 24.57
C TYR A 232 -36.72 -19.22 26.03
N ASP A 233 -35.80 -18.93 26.95
CA ASP A 233 -36.09 -18.85 28.38
C ASP A 233 -37.11 -17.75 28.68
N LEU A 234 -36.98 -16.58 28.04
CA LEU A 234 -37.94 -15.48 28.20
C LEU A 234 -39.32 -15.87 27.66
N PHE A 235 -39.39 -16.50 26.49
CA PHE A 235 -40.64 -17.03 25.95
C PHE A 235 -41.29 -18.04 26.90
N MET A 236 -40.52 -18.97 27.47
CA MET A 236 -41.03 -19.95 28.42
C MET A 236 -41.53 -19.30 29.72
N ASN A 237 -40.89 -18.22 30.19
CA ASN A 237 -41.27 -17.50 31.41
C ASN A 237 -42.55 -16.65 31.26
N TYR A 238 -42.92 -16.23 30.05
CA TYR A 238 -44.08 -15.37 29.77
C TYR A 238 -45.12 -16.05 28.86
N LYS A 239 -45.14 -17.38 28.84
CA LYS A 239 -46.01 -18.17 27.96
C LYS A 239 -47.47 -18.25 28.41
N ASP A 240 -47.74 -17.92 29.67
CA ASP A 240 -49.08 -17.88 30.30
C ASP A 240 -49.72 -16.48 30.18
#